data_AF-A0A5F5PVU8-F1
#
_entry.id   AF-A0A5F5PVU8-F1
#
_cell.length_a   1.000
_cell.length_b   1.000
_cell.length_c   1.000
_cell.angle_alpha   90.00
_cell.angle_beta   90.00
_cell.angle_gamma   90.00
#
_symmetry.space_group_name_H-M   'P 1'
#
loop_
_entity.id
_entity.type
_entity.pdbx_description
1 polymer ?
#
loop_
_entity_poly.entity_id
_entity_poly.type
_entity_poly.pdbx_seq_one_letter_code
_entity_poly.pdbx_strand_id
1 'polypeptide(L)'
;MRRDMQRHLECEVRDSHCHEGKRAGRVSLLSFWNLPTTAKITVESLPPNAAEGQNVILVVQNLPRNLLGYNWFKGNRPSPKTEIAHYDIDRKTLIPGLAFTGREAICPYGSLLLANVTMEYAGNYTVFVIKRRLQYEVAIAQLHVHKPVSKPSTGIVKRRKHSRYIT
;
A
#
# COMPACT_ATOMS: atom_id res chain seq x y z
N MET A 1 32.44 -20.55 29.30
CA MET A 1 32.71 -19.79 28.05
C MET A 1 33.32 -20.75 27.07
N ARG A 2 32.60 -21.01 25.97
CA ARG A 2 32.96 -21.97 24.92
C ARG A 2 33.73 -21.24 23.82
N ARG A 3 34.82 -21.89 23.37
CA ARG A 3 35.32 -21.97 21.97
C ARG A 3 35.85 -20.68 21.36
N ASP A 4 36.77 -20.66 20.42
CA ASP A 4 37.81 -21.55 19.87
C ASP A 4 38.44 -20.63 18.81
N MET A 5 39.71 -20.27 18.94
CA MET A 5 40.42 -19.49 17.92
C MET A 5 41.80 -20.08 17.74
N GLN A 6 41.94 -21.04 16.84
CA GLN A 6 43.20 -21.61 16.34
C GLN A 6 42.78 -22.61 15.23
N ARG A 7 43.39 -22.81 14.05
CA ARG A 7 44.78 -22.75 13.55
C ARG A 7 44.66 -22.57 12.03
N HIS A 8 45.37 -21.63 11.43
CA HIS A 8 46.69 -21.87 10.82
C HIS A 8 46.68 -23.05 9.85
N LEU A 9 46.55 -22.66 8.58
CA LEU A 9 46.84 -23.41 7.38
C LEU A 9 48.31 -23.84 7.39
N GLU A 10 48.59 -25.10 7.06
CA GLU A 10 49.77 -25.64 6.34
C GLU A 10 49.77 -27.17 6.56
N CYS A 11 49.51 -27.93 5.49
CA CYS A 11 49.82 -29.35 5.43
C CYS A 11 50.39 -29.64 4.06
N GLU A 12 51.68 -29.93 4.08
CA GLU A 12 52.53 -30.21 2.94
C GLU A 12 52.27 -31.61 2.37
N VAL A 13 52.16 -31.60 1.05
CA VAL A 13 52.31 -32.65 0.03
C VAL A 13 52.76 -34.03 0.52
N ARG A 14 51.95 -35.04 0.20
CA ARG A 14 52.45 -36.37 -0.15
C ARG A 14 51.62 -36.98 -1.27
N ASP A 15 52.27 -37.13 -2.42
CA ASP A 15 51.75 -37.71 -3.66
C ASP A 15 51.29 -39.16 -3.50
N SER A 16 50.16 -39.47 -4.13
CA SER A 16 49.78 -40.84 -4.52
C SER A 16 48.85 -40.75 -5.73
N HIS A 17 49.43 -40.82 -6.92
CA HIS A 17 48.69 -41.07 -8.16
C HIS A 17 48.16 -42.52 -8.15
N CYS A 18 46.87 -42.72 -8.44
CA CYS A 18 46.44 -43.43 -9.65
C CYS A 18 44.91 -43.70 -9.73
N HIS A 19 44.45 -43.58 -10.98
CA HIS A 19 43.22 -44.09 -11.62
C HIS A 19 41.86 -43.46 -11.27
N GLU A 20 41.51 -42.49 -12.12
CA GLU A 20 40.44 -42.61 -13.12
C GLU A 20 39.02 -42.94 -12.62
N GLY A 21 38.22 -41.88 -12.52
CA GLY A 21 36.77 -41.97 -12.43
C GLY A 21 36.16 -40.63 -12.80
N LYS A 22 35.65 -40.50 -14.03
CA LYS A 22 34.85 -39.34 -14.46
C LYS A 22 33.73 -39.11 -13.44
N ARG A 23 33.78 -38.00 -12.70
CA ARG A 23 32.62 -37.43 -12.02
C ARG A 23 32.44 -36.01 -12.53
N ALA A 24 31.55 -35.88 -13.51
CA ALA A 24 30.95 -34.61 -13.85
C ALA A 24 30.39 -34.00 -12.55
N GLY A 25 31.03 -32.95 -12.06
CA GLY A 25 30.57 -32.24 -10.88
C GLY A 25 29.21 -31.62 -11.20
N ARG A 26 28.14 -32.14 -10.60
CA ARG A 26 26.89 -31.41 -10.50
C ARG A 26 27.16 -30.16 -9.66
N VAL A 27 27.34 -29.02 -10.32
CA VAL A 27 27.25 -27.73 -9.64
C VAL A 27 25.78 -27.55 -9.27
N SER A 28 25.48 -27.68 -7.97
CA SER A 28 24.14 -27.44 -7.45
C SER A 28 23.82 -25.94 -7.53
N LEU A 29 23.01 -25.56 -8.52
CA LEU A 29 22.57 -24.19 -8.81
C LEU A 29 21.35 -23.75 -7.97
N LEU A 30 21.19 -24.30 -6.75
CA LEU A 30 19.98 -24.13 -5.94
C LEU A 30 20.11 -23.12 -4.78
N SER A 31 21.22 -22.39 -4.66
CA SER A 31 21.42 -21.39 -3.61
C SER A 31 20.72 -20.04 -3.84
N PHE A 32 20.04 -19.83 -4.97
CA PHE A 32 19.34 -18.57 -5.27
C PHE A 32 17.88 -18.51 -4.79
N TRP A 33 17.29 -19.64 -4.38
CA TRP A 33 15.84 -19.72 -4.15
C TRP A 33 15.34 -19.16 -2.81
N ASN A 34 16.23 -18.66 -1.94
CA ASN A 34 15.87 -18.14 -0.62
C ASN A 34 16.45 -16.76 -0.31
N LEU A 35 16.79 -15.97 -1.33
CA LEU A 35 17.01 -14.54 -1.09
C LEU A 35 15.64 -13.89 -0.84
N PRO A 36 15.41 -13.24 0.32
CA PRO A 36 14.20 -12.46 0.52
C PRO A 36 14.16 -11.35 -0.53
N THR A 37 13.31 -11.48 -1.56
CA THR A 37 12.96 -10.33 -2.39
C THR A 37 12.15 -9.40 -1.51
N THR A 38 12.75 -8.31 -1.05
CA THR A 38 12.00 -7.25 -0.37
C THR A 38 10.99 -6.68 -1.35
N ALA A 39 9.72 -7.06 -1.20
CA ALA A 39 8.63 -6.47 -1.96
C ALA A 39 8.54 -4.97 -1.63
N LYS A 40 8.40 -4.13 -2.65
CA LYS A 40 8.18 -2.68 -2.46
C LYS A 40 6.78 -2.47 -1.87
N ILE A 41 6.64 -1.48 -1.00
CA ILE A 41 5.31 -1.09 -0.53
C ILE A 41 4.43 -0.65 -1.70
N THR A 42 3.16 -1.02 -1.64
CA THR A 42 2.14 -0.59 -2.59
C THR A 42 0.92 -0.10 -1.84
N VAL A 43 0.08 0.68 -2.52
CA VAL A 43 -1.16 1.19 -1.96
C VAL A 43 -2.25 1.16 -3.01
N GLU A 44 -3.44 0.70 -2.61
CA GLU A 44 -4.58 0.55 -3.50
C GLU A 44 -5.85 1.08 -2.84
N SER A 45 -6.75 1.67 -3.63
CA SER A 45 -8.04 2.15 -3.15
C SER A 45 -9.09 1.03 -3.21
N LEU A 46 -9.84 0.87 -2.11
CA LEU A 46 -10.94 -0.08 -1.99
C LEU A 46 -12.21 0.64 -1.51
N PRO A 47 -13.28 0.70 -2.33
CA PRO A 47 -13.32 0.27 -3.73
C PRO A 47 -12.42 1.16 -4.64
N PRO A 48 -12.00 0.67 -5.83
CA PRO A 48 -11.19 1.46 -6.77
C PRO A 48 -11.92 2.70 -7.33
N ASN A 49 -13.25 2.60 -7.43
CA ASN A 49 -14.14 3.68 -7.84
C ASN A 49 -15.25 3.79 -6.80
N ALA A 50 -15.27 4.88 -6.04
CA ALA A 50 -16.25 5.11 -4.99
C ALA A 50 -17.35 6.04 -5.46
N ALA A 51 -18.60 5.76 -5.11
CA ALA A 51 -19.67 6.73 -5.23
C ALA A 51 -19.54 7.76 -4.10
N GLU A 52 -19.95 9.01 -4.38
CA GLU A 52 -20.09 10.03 -3.37
C GLU A 52 -20.97 9.51 -2.21
N GLY A 53 -20.52 9.72 -0.97
CA GLY A 53 -21.17 9.20 0.22
C GLY A 53 -20.60 7.89 0.77
N GLN A 54 -19.75 7.18 0.01
CA GLN A 54 -19.19 5.90 0.42
C GLN A 54 -17.95 6.03 1.31
N ASN A 55 -17.64 4.98 2.06
CA ASN A 55 -16.36 4.85 2.74
C ASN A 55 -15.34 4.21 1.81
N VAL A 56 -14.11 4.70 1.84
CA VAL A 56 -12.99 4.18 1.05
C VAL A 56 -11.82 3.88 1.97
N ILE A 57 -11.13 2.76 1.72
CA ILE A 57 -9.88 2.44 2.40
C ILE A 57 -8.75 2.45 1.37
N LEU A 58 -7.70 3.21 1.65
CA LEU A 58 -6.43 3.13 0.94
C LEU A 58 -5.56 2.11 1.66
N VAL A 59 -5.53 0.88 1.12
CA VAL A 59 -4.86 -0.26 1.73
C VAL A 59 -3.38 -0.25 1.41
N VAL A 60 -2.55 -0.26 2.45
CA VAL A 60 -1.08 -0.38 2.31
C VAL A 60 -0.69 -1.85 2.37
N GLN A 61 0.12 -2.30 1.41
CA GLN A 61 0.59 -3.68 1.31
C GLN A 61 2.12 -3.74 1.34
N ASN A 62 2.66 -4.94 1.57
CA ASN A 62 4.10 -5.21 1.63
C ASN A 62 4.87 -4.37 2.65
N LEU A 63 4.25 -4.09 3.81
CA LEU A 63 4.88 -3.32 4.87
C LEU A 63 6.11 -4.02 5.45
N PRO A 64 7.21 -3.29 5.70
CA PRO A 64 8.35 -3.82 6.43
C PRO A 64 8.01 -4.02 7.92
N ARG A 65 8.74 -4.93 8.59
CA ARG A 65 8.45 -5.32 9.99
C ARG A 65 8.88 -4.29 11.04
N ASN A 66 9.77 -3.35 10.71
CA ASN A 66 10.46 -2.47 11.66
C ASN A 66 10.04 -1.00 11.50
N LEU A 67 8.80 -0.68 11.84
CA LEU A 67 8.19 0.63 11.63
C LEU A 67 8.17 1.50 12.90
N LEU A 68 8.25 2.81 12.71
CA LEU A 68 7.97 3.85 13.72
C LEU A 68 6.58 4.45 13.53
N GLY A 69 6.15 4.61 12.28
CA GLY A 69 4.91 5.30 12.00
C GLY A 69 4.59 5.46 10.53
N TYR A 70 3.46 6.10 10.30
CA TYR A 70 2.92 6.39 8.97
C TYR A 70 2.58 7.87 8.87
N ASN A 71 2.88 8.51 7.75
CA ASN A 71 2.36 9.85 7.43
C ASN A 71 1.55 9.79 6.15
N TRP A 72 0.32 10.30 6.21
CA TRP A 72 -0.54 10.43 5.05
C TRP A 72 -0.65 11.87 4.59
N PHE A 73 -0.59 12.07 3.28
CA PHE A 73 -0.72 13.37 2.65
C PHE A 73 -1.73 13.31 1.51
N LYS A 74 -2.47 14.39 1.32
CA LYS A 74 -3.27 14.62 0.11
C LYS A 74 -2.37 15.10 -1.03
N GLY A 75 -2.50 14.51 -2.21
CA GLY A 75 -1.72 14.81 -3.41
C GLY A 75 -0.39 14.04 -3.51
N ASN A 76 0.36 14.31 -4.59
CA ASN A 76 1.65 13.65 -4.89
C ASN A 76 2.85 14.31 -4.21
N ARG A 77 2.70 15.54 -3.75
CA ARG A 77 3.77 16.36 -3.20
C ARG A 77 3.49 16.57 -1.72
N PRO A 78 4.14 15.83 -0.82
CA PRO A 78 3.94 15.98 0.61
C PRO A 78 4.38 17.38 1.05
N SER A 79 3.55 18.00 1.86
CA SER A 79 3.79 19.30 2.49
C SER A 79 3.00 19.39 3.80
N PRO A 80 3.39 20.27 4.74
CA PRO A 80 2.64 20.46 5.98
C PRO A 80 1.15 20.80 5.76
N LYS A 81 0.82 21.56 4.71
CA LYS A 81 -0.57 21.93 4.36
C LYS A 81 -1.41 20.76 3.85
N THR A 82 -0.75 19.74 3.32
CA THR A 82 -1.41 18.56 2.75
C THR A 82 -1.39 17.36 3.69
N GLU A 83 -0.74 17.47 4.84
CA GLU A 83 -0.64 16.38 5.81
C GLU A 83 -2.02 16.10 6.41
N ILE A 84 -2.47 14.86 6.25
CA ILE A 84 -3.74 14.37 6.80
C ILE A 84 -3.51 13.94 8.24
N ALA A 85 -2.58 13.02 8.48
CA ALA A 85 -2.24 12.59 9.83
C ALA A 85 -0.90 11.84 9.87
N HIS A 86 -0.26 11.93 11.03
CA HIS A 86 0.81 11.05 11.46
C HIS A 86 0.27 10.00 12.44
N TYR A 87 0.67 8.74 12.29
CA TYR A 87 0.41 7.71 13.28
C TYR A 87 1.73 7.18 13.85
N ASP A 88 1.92 7.37 15.14
CA ASP A 88 3.04 6.82 15.92
C ASP A 88 2.65 5.42 16.42
N ILE A 89 3.38 4.41 15.96
CA ILE A 89 3.08 2.99 16.27
C ILE A 89 3.40 2.67 17.73
N ASP A 90 4.49 3.22 18.27
CA ASP A 90 4.94 2.91 19.63
C ASP A 90 3.98 3.52 20.66
N ARG A 91 3.53 4.76 20.40
CA ARG A 91 2.54 5.44 21.23
C ARG A 91 1.09 5.10 20.89
N LYS A 92 0.85 4.37 19.80
CA LYS A 92 -0.48 4.08 19.24
C LYS A 92 -1.34 5.33 19.10
N THR A 93 -0.73 6.44 18.72
CA THR A 93 -1.35 7.76 18.74
C THR A 93 -1.44 8.32 17.33
N LEU A 94 -2.61 8.83 16.99
CA LEU A 94 -2.83 9.63 15.78
C LEU A 94 -2.62 11.10 16.11
N ILE A 95 -1.76 11.77 15.35
CA ILE A 95 -1.54 13.21 15.39
C ILE A 95 -2.15 13.80 14.12
N PRO A 96 -3.25 14.56 14.21
CA PRO A 96 -3.88 15.20 13.05
C PRO A 96 -2.97 16.24 12.38
N GLY A 97 -2.94 16.24 11.05
CA GLY A 97 -2.31 17.29 10.24
C GLY A 97 -3.30 18.37 9.80
N LEU A 98 -2.82 19.36 9.04
CA LEU A 98 -3.65 20.49 8.59
C LEU A 98 -4.76 20.11 7.60
N ALA A 99 -4.61 19.00 6.89
CA ALA A 99 -5.61 18.47 5.98
C ALA A 99 -6.58 17.47 6.65
N PHE A 100 -6.46 17.25 7.96
CA PHE A 100 -7.39 16.40 8.71
C PHE A 100 -8.75 17.08 8.83
N THR A 101 -9.82 16.38 8.44
CA THR A 101 -11.20 16.89 8.52
C THR A 101 -12.00 16.23 9.62
N GLY A 102 -11.46 15.19 10.27
CA GLY A 102 -12.18 14.35 11.23
C GLY A 102 -12.93 13.19 10.58
N ARG A 103 -12.91 13.09 9.25
CA ARG A 103 -13.47 11.94 8.50
C ARG A 103 -12.42 10.88 8.16
N GLU A 104 -11.16 11.18 8.41
CA GLU A 104 -10.04 10.30 8.15
C GLU A 104 -9.66 9.50 9.41
N ALA A 105 -9.25 8.25 9.23
CA ALA A 105 -8.68 7.44 10.30
C ALA A 105 -7.54 6.59 9.76
N ILE A 106 -6.47 6.43 10.53
CA ILE A 106 -5.42 5.46 10.19
C ILE A 106 -5.78 4.12 10.84
N CYS A 107 -6.07 3.14 10.00
CA CYS A 107 -6.35 1.77 10.37
C CYS A 107 -5.05 1.03 10.76
N PRO A 108 -5.17 -0.17 11.39
CA PRO A 108 -4.03 -1.05 11.57
C PRO A 108 -3.25 -1.24 10.27
N TYR A 109 -1.93 -1.39 10.37
CA TYR A 109 -1.05 -1.52 9.21
C TYR A 109 -1.08 -0.29 8.28
N GLY A 110 -1.27 0.90 8.84
CA GLY A 110 -1.01 2.17 8.14
C GLY A 110 -1.98 2.49 6.99
N SER A 111 -3.03 1.72 6.80
CA SER A 111 -4.06 1.99 5.79
C SER A 111 -4.90 3.20 6.20
N LEU A 112 -5.36 4.00 5.23
CA LEU A 112 -6.15 5.21 5.49
C LEU A 112 -7.62 4.97 5.16
N LEU A 113 -8.49 5.10 6.15
CA LEU A 113 -9.93 5.19 5.96
C LEU A 113 -10.31 6.64 5.66
N LEU A 114 -11.09 6.82 4.59
CA LEU A 114 -11.75 8.06 4.21
C LEU A 114 -13.26 7.82 4.28
N ALA A 115 -13.91 8.35 5.31
CA ALA A 115 -15.34 8.15 5.51
C ALA A 115 -16.18 9.16 4.73
N ASN A 116 -17.31 8.71 4.17
CA ASN A 116 -18.30 9.55 3.49
C ASN A 116 -17.65 10.48 2.44
N VAL A 117 -16.98 9.88 1.46
CA VAL A 117 -16.15 10.62 0.48
C VAL A 117 -17.02 11.54 -0.38
N THR A 118 -16.52 12.75 -0.62
CA THR A 118 -17.10 13.69 -1.58
C THR A 118 -16.27 13.76 -2.86
N MET A 119 -16.74 14.46 -3.89
CA MET A 119 -15.93 14.71 -5.09
C MET A 119 -14.59 15.41 -4.78
N GLU A 120 -14.47 16.12 -3.65
CA GLU A 120 -13.25 16.80 -3.23
C GLU A 120 -12.16 15.84 -2.72
N TYR A 121 -12.54 14.60 -2.38
CA TYR A 121 -11.62 13.53 -1.98
C TYR A 121 -10.99 12.84 -3.19
N ALA A 122 -11.51 13.07 -4.40
CA ALA A 122 -10.88 12.51 -5.59
C ALA A 122 -9.45 13.06 -5.77
N GLY A 123 -8.57 12.21 -6.28
CA GLY A 123 -7.18 12.54 -6.55
C GLY A 123 -6.21 11.60 -5.85
N ASN A 124 -4.95 12.03 -5.80
CA ASN A 124 -3.88 11.19 -5.30
C ASN A 124 -3.67 11.38 -3.81
N TYR A 125 -3.15 10.35 -3.16
CA TYR A 125 -2.78 10.32 -1.75
C TYR A 125 -1.42 9.67 -1.63
N THR A 126 -0.54 10.25 -0.82
CA THR A 126 0.81 9.75 -0.61
C THR A 126 0.97 9.26 0.83
N VAL A 127 1.54 8.07 1.01
CA VAL A 127 1.91 7.53 2.32
C VAL A 127 3.42 7.43 2.45
N PHE A 128 3.95 7.90 3.58
CA PHE A 128 5.31 7.66 4.03
C PHE A 128 5.28 6.60 5.12
N VAL A 129 5.97 5.49 4.88
CA VAL A 129 6.16 4.41 5.85
C VAL A 129 7.53 4.58 6.49
N ILE A 130 7.56 5.01 7.75
CA ILE A 130 8.79 5.38 8.46
C ILE A 130 9.32 4.16 9.22
N LYS A 131 10.56 3.75 8.95
CA LYS A 131 11.26 2.66 9.61
C LYS A 131 12.01 3.14 10.86
N ARG A 132 12.30 2.22 11.78
CA ARG A 132 13.07 2.49 13.04
C ARG A 132 14.45 3.09 12.84
N ARG A 133 15.06 2.92 11.66
CA ARG A 133 16.35 3.54 11.31
C ARG A 133 16.19 4.89 10.60
N LEU A 134 15.02 5.53 10.72
CA LEU A 134 14.67 6.81 10.09
C LEU A 134 14.73 6.80 8.55
N GLN A 135 14.75 5.61 7.96
CA GLN A 135 14.52 5.41 6.53
C GLN A 135 13.02 5.42 6.28
N TYR A 136 12.60 5.85 5.09
CA TYR A 136 11.19 5.80 4.70
C TYR A 136 11.02 5.14 3.33
N GLU A 137 9.86 4.52 3.14
CA GLU A 137 9.36 4.14 1.83
C GLU A 137 8.12 4.97 1.50
N VAL A 138 7.87 5.22 0.21
CA VAL A 138 6.76 6.06 -0.26
C VAL A 138 5.91 5.27 -1.24
N ALA A 139 4.58 5.37 -1.11
CA ALA A 139 3.63 4.85 -2.07
C ALA A 139 2.52 5.89 -2.34
N ILE A 140 1.92 5.82 -3.53
CA ILE A 140 0.88 6.75 -3.97
C ILE A 140 -0.35 5.96 -4.41
N ALA A 141 -1.52 6.31 -3.87
CA ALA A 141 -2.81 5.79 -4.29
C ALA A 141 -3.56 6.86 -5.07
N GLN A 142 -4.34 6.44 -6.06
CA GLN A 142 -5.32 7.29 -6.72
C GLN A 142 -6.73 6.89 -6.27
N LEU A 143 -7.49 7.88 -5.81
CA LEU A 143 -8.89 7.75 -5.45
C LEU A 143 -9.77 8.37 -6.53
N HIS A 144 -10.67 7.57 -7.10
CA HIS A 144 -11.72 8.03 -7.99
C HIS A 144 -13.05 8.08 -7.25
N VAL A 145 -13.71 9.24 -7.31
CA VAL A 145 -15.06 9.45 -6.76
C VAL A 145 -16.00 9.86 -7.89
N HIS A 146 -17.21 9.30 -7.92
CA HIS A 146 -18.24 9.63 -8.91
C HIS A 146 -19.57 9.98 -8.24
N LYS A 147 -20.36 10.83 -8.89
CA LYS A 147 -21.71 11.15 -8.42
C LYS A 147 -22.64 9.94 -8.57
N PRO A 148 -23.53 9.68 -7.60
CA PRO A 148 -24.57 8.67 -7.75
C PRO A 148 -25.47 9.00 -8.95
N VAL A 149 -25.80 7.99 -9.76
CA VAL A 149 -26.75 8.17 -10.87
C VAL A 149 -28.13 8.41 -10.28
N SER A 150 -28.75 9.56 -10.60
CA SER A 150 -30.14 9.83 -10.23
C SER A 150 -31.07 8.88 -11.00
N LYS A 151 -32.07 8.32 -10.32
CA LYS A 151 -33.10 7.50 -10.96
C LYS A 151 -33.81 8.37 -12.02
N PRO A 152 -33.97 7.89 -13.28
CA PRO A 152 -34.66 8.66 -14.30
C PRO A 152 -36.13 8.85 -13.89
N SER A 153 -36.59 10.09 -13.89
CA SER A 153 -38.00 10.41 -13.70
C SER A 153 -38.74 10.12 -15.01
N THR A 154 -39.47 9.00 -15.06
CA THR A 154 -40.44 8.73 -16.13
C THR A 154 -41.56 9.77 -16.05
N GLY A 155 -41.43 10.85 -16.81
CA GLY A 155 -42.51 11.79 -17.05
C GLY A 155 -43.61 11.08 -17.84
N ILE A 156 -44.65 10.61 -17.16
CA ILE A 156 -45.87 10.13 -17.82
C ILE A 156 -46.56 11.35 -18.43
N VAL A 157 -46.33 11.59 -19.73
CA VAL A 157 -47.11 12.56 -20.50
C VAL A 157 -48.52 12.00 -20.67
N LYS A 158 -49.46 12.45 -19.84
CA LYS A 158 -50.90 12.18 -20.05
C LYS A 158 -51.34 12.90 -21.32
N ARG A 159 -51.42 12.18 -22.44
CA ARG A 159 -52.10 12.68 -23.65
C ARG A 159 -53.59 12.86 -23.33
N ARG A 160 -54.05 14.10 -23.23
CA ARG A 160 -55.50 14.42 -23.24
C ARG A 160 -56.04 14.10 -24.63
N LYS A 161 -56.86 13.05 -24.76
CA LYS A 161 -57.67 12.85 -25.98
C LYS A 161 -58.77 13.90 -26.00
N HIS A 162 -58.77 14.76 -27.02
CA HIS A 162 -59.86 15.70 -27.28
C HIS A 162 -60.88 15.00 -28.18
N SER A 163 -62.01 14.59 -27.60
CA SER A 163 -63.13 14.00 -28.35
C SER A 163 -63.95 15.13 -28.98
N ARG A 164 -63.91 15.25 -30.31
CA ARG A 164 -64.84 16.12 -31.05
C ARG A 164 -66.10 15.32 -31.36
N TYR A 165 -67.23 15.75 -30.80
CA TYR A 165 -68.55 15.34 -31.29
C TYR A 165 -68.91 16.27 -32.46
N ILE A 166 -69.31 15.68 -33.59
CA ILE A 166 -69.82 16.41 -34.75
C ILE A 166 -71.32 16.09 -34.82
N THR A 167 -72.13 17.15 -34.92
CA THR A 167 -73.59 17.19 -34.98
C THR A 167 -74.12 16.69 -36.33
#